data_AF-A0A0N1IPF3-F1
#
_entry.id   AF-A0A0N1IPF3-F1
#
_cell.length_a   1.000
_cell.length_b   1.000
_cell.length_c   1.000
_cell.angle_alpha   90.00
_cell.angle_beta   90.00
_cell.angle_gamma   90.00
#
_symmetry.space_group_name_H-M   'P 1'
#
loop_
_entity.id
_entity.type
_entity.pdbx_description
1 polymer ?
#
loop_
_entity_poly.entity_id
_entity_poly.type
_entity_poly.pdbx_seq_one_letter_code
_entity_poly.pdbx_strand_id
1 'polypeptide(L)'
;MGEPRLPPAGADSTATVTVEVTNENDCPPQFSQAAYEAEVLLPTAAGVRVLVLEAQDADGPPAGALVFDILEGDPEGASEAEVSVRAWGGGATPRWPRAHYELEAREDAAPGRALTPTLQAEPPLGRALIYTLHEGPAELFEVHFETDRSAEQIRSAVHKQNRVVLCAVFAGAVVPRAALDYEAAREHRLGVRATDTVSGAFADVTVLVRVLDVNDCAPRFERDEYRVSVREAAPVGASLLTVQAADDDQGDNGNVTYSLSAWGSGAATVGAVGALPFAVGAHSGEVTVAGALDREQCAEHHLLLTAADAGQPALHTTAHLFITIRSFKKEEHEEIELYLLEFARNLFWLQFNKKIIDKIQSG
;
A
#
# COMPACT_ATOMS: atom_id res chain seq x y z
N MET A 1 -31.00 -1.66 -68.78
CA MET A 1 -30.96 -0.21 -69.04
C MET A 1 -30.70 0.48 -67.71
N GLY A 2 -29.65 1.32 -67.62
CA GLY A 2 -29.51 2.33 -66.55
C GLY A 2 -30.60 3.40 -66.71
N GLU A 3 -30.87 4.31 -65.79
CA GLU A 3 -30.06 5.03 -64.79
C GLU A 3 -31.04 5.54 -63.68
N PRO A 4 -30.79 6.65 -62.94
CA PRO A 4 -29.79 6.91 -61.91
C PRO A 4 -30.43 7.26 -60.54
N ARG A 5 -29.62 7.33 -59.47
CA ARG A 5 -30.00 8.01 -58.21
C ARG A 5 -29.92 9.53 -58.37
N LEU A 6 -30.91 10.26 -57.85
CA LEU A 6 -30.82 11.66 -57.44
C LEU A 6 -31.53 11.82 -56.08
N PRO A 7 -30.91 12.51 -55.09
CA PRO A 7 -31.55 12.78 -53.81
C PRO A 7 -32.34 14.10 -53.87
N PRO A 8 -33.40 14.27 -53.06
CA PRO A 8 -33.77 15.61 -52.60
C PRO A 8 -33.68 15.63 -51.06
N ALA A 9 -32.81 16.43 -50.45
CA ALA A 9 -32.78 17.91 -50.36
C ALA A 9 -33.86 18.47 -49.43
N GLY A 10 -33.43 19.07 -48.32
CA GLY A 10 -34.24 19.89 -47.41
C GLY A 10 -34.33 19.34 -45.98
N ALA A 11 -33.37 19.72 -45.13
CA ALA A 11 -33.52 19.55 -43.68
C ALA A 11 -34.39 20.69 -43.13
N ASP A 12 -35.71 20.50 -43.17
CA ASP A 12 -36.70 21.36 -42.49
C ASP A 12 -36.96 20.86 -41.05
N SER A 13 -35.91 20.52 -40.31
CA SER A 13 -36.08 20.14 -38.90
C SER A 13 -36.06 21.39 -38.02
N THR A 14 -37.22 21.99 -37.78
CA THR A 14 -37.43 22.88 -36.63
C THR A 14 -37.18 22.09 -35.34
N ALA A 15 -36.24 22.54 -34.51
CA ALA A 15 -35.97 21.93 -33.21
C ALA A 15 -36.98 22.45 -32.17
N THR A 16 -37.83 21.57 -31.67
CA THR A 16 -38.69 21.86 -30.51
C THR A 16 -37.82 21.84 -29.26
N VAL A 17 -37.67 22.99 -28.60
CA VAL A 17 -37.02 23.07 -27.28
C VAL A 17 -38.09 22.78 -26.24
N THR A 18 -38.06 21.57 -25.68
CA THR A 18 -38.87 21.24 -24.51
C THR A 18 -38.08 21.63 -23.28
N VAL A 19 -38.56 22.64 -22.55
CA VAL A 19 -38.04 22.95 -21.22
C VAL A 19 -38.83 22.11 -20.22
N GLU A 20 -38.20 21.09 -19.68
CA GLU A 20 -38.75 20.35 -18.55
C GLU A 20 -38.47 21.14 -17.27
N VAL A 21 -39.53 21.66 -16.65
CA VAL A 21 -39.46 22.24 -15.31
C VAL A 21 -39.71 21.10 -14.33
N THR A 22 -38.66 20.69 -13.62
CA THR A 22 -38.76 19.74 -12.52
C THR A 22 -39.26 20.46 -11.27
N ASN A 23 -40.27 19.91 -10.61
CA ASN A 23 -40.76 20.43 -9.33
C ASN A 23 -39.69 20.21 -8.25
N GLU A 24 -39.25 21.27 -7.57
CA GLU A 24 -38.40 21.18 -6.37
C GLU A 24 -39.29 21.22 -5.13
N ASN A 25 -38.92 20.53 -4.05
CA ASN A 25 -39.72 20.44 -2.83
C ASN A 25 -39.46 21.66 -1.92
N ASP A 26 -40.14 22.78 -2.15
CA ASP A 26 -39.97 24.07 -1.47
C ASP A 26 -41.11 24.47 -0.50
N CYS A 27 -42.19 23.69 -0.41
CA CYS A 27 -43.25 23.81 0.58
C CYS A 27 -43.12 22.75 1.69
N PRO A 28 -43.13 23.13 2.98
CA PRO A 28 -43.24 22.17 4.08
C PRO A 28 -44.68 21.68 4.21
N PRO A 29 -44.92 20.45 4.71
CA PRO A 29 -46.27 19.98 4.91
C PRO A 29 -46.94 20.66 6.10
N GLN A 30 -48.25 20.76 6.00
CA GLN A 30 -49.10 21.45 6.95
C GLN A 30 -50.19 20.50 7.43
N PHE A 31 -50.36 20.44 8.76
CA PHE A 31 -51.48 19.74 9.35
C PHE A 31 -52.80 20.39 8.93
N SER A 32 -53.84 19.58 8.78
CA SER A 32 -55.17 20.07 8.43
C SER A 32 -55.82 20.89 9.56
N GLN A 33 -55.36 20.70 10.80
CA GLN A 33 -55.84 21.41 11.99
C GLN A 33 -54.68 21.94 12.83
N ALA A 34 -54.92 23.05 13.54
CA ALA A 34 -53.95 23.66 14.44
C ALA A 34 -53.77 22.88 15.76
N ALA A 35 -54.79 22.09 16.14
CA ALA A 35 -54.76 21.21 17.29
C ALA A 35 -55.75 20.06 17.03
N TYR A 36 -55.45 18.89 17.60
CA TYR A 36 -56.32 17.72 17.55
C TYR A 36 -56.59 17.26 18.98
N GLU A 37 -57.87 17.04 19.30
CA GLU A 37 -58.32 16.68 20.64
C GLU A 37 -59.21 15.43 20.55
N ALA A 38 -59.06 14.50 21.50
CA ALA A 38 -59.87 13.29 21.55
C ALA A 38 -60.13 12.89 23.01
N GLU A 39 -61.38 12.59 23.33
CA GLU A 39 -61.79 12.05 24.61
C GLU A 39 -61.84 10.52 24.55
N VAL A 40 -61.19 9.86 25.50
CA VAL A 40 -61.17 8.39 25.59
C VAL A 40 -61.84 7.96 26.90
N LEU A 41 -62.92 7.19 26.79
CA LEU A 41 -63.66 6.69 27.95
C LEU A 41 -62.97 5.46 28.56
N LEU A 42 -62.76 5.46 29.88
CA LEU A 42 -62.16 4.31 30.55
C LEU A 42 -63.22 3.30 31.03
N PRO A 43 -62.96 1.98 30.90
CA PRO A 43 -61.76 1.37 30.34
C PRO A 43 -61.82 1.23 28.81
N THR A 44 -60.81 1.74 28.09
CA THR A 44 -60.62 1.52 26.65
C THR A 44 -59.62 0.39 26.44
N ALA A 45 -59.96 -0.57 25.58
CA ALA A 45 -59.08 -1.69 25.25
C ALA A 45 -57.85 -1.23 24.43
N ALA A 46 -56.73 -1.93 24.59
CA ALA A 46 -55.53 -1.69 23.78
C ALA A 46 -55.83 -1.84 22.28
N GLY A 47 -55.30 -0.91 21.46
CA GLY A 47 -55.46 -0.93 20.01
C GLY A 47 -56.68 -0.19 19.45
N VAL A 48 -57.50 0.45 20.31
CA VAL A 48 -58.56 1.35 19.85
C VAL A 48 -57.94 2.60 19.22
N ARG A 49 -58.37 2.93 18.00
CA ARG A 49 -57.94 4.15 17.30
C ARG A 49 -58.58 5.37 17.99
N VAL A 50 -57.75 6.24 18.55
CA VAL A 50 -58.18 7.41 19.33
C VAL A 50 -58.33 8.67 18.45
N LEU A 51 -57.39 8.89 17.54
CA LEU A 51 -57.34 10.10 16.71
C LEU A 51 -56.71 9.79 15.36
N VAL A 52 -57.08 10.55 14.32
CA VAL A 52 -56.46 10.51 12.99
C VAL A 52 -55.88 11.89 12.69
N LEU A 53 -54.60 11.93 12.36
CA LEU A 53 -53.90 13.15 11.94
C LEU A 53 -53.85 13.20 10.42
N GLU A 54 -54.07 14.39 9.86
CA GLU A 54 -53.97 14.62 8.42
C GLU A 54 -53.04 15.80 8.18
N ALA A 55 -52.12 15.65 7.24
CA ALA A 55 -51.26 16.72 6.77
C ALA A 55 -51.18 16.68 5.24
N GLN A 56 -50.88 17.81 4.63
CA GLN A 56 -50.75 17.95 3.19
C GLN A 56 -49.46 18.69 2.86
N ASP A 57 -48.78 18.23 1.81
CA ASP A 57 -47.64 18.91 1.22
C ASP A 57 -48.06 19.45 -0.15
N ALA A 58 -47.89 20.76 -0.35
CA ALA A 58 -48.36 21.45 -1.54
C ALA A 58 -47.51 21.13 -2.78
N ASP A 59 -46.30 20.62 -2.60
CA ASP A 59 -45.40 20.24 -3.71
C ASP A 59 -45.81 18.92 -4.37
N GLY A 60 -46.85 18.27 -3.83
CA GLY A 60 -47.45 17.07 -4.38
C GLY A 60 -46.50 15.87 -4.27
N PRO A 61 -46.58 15.05 -3.22
CA PRO A 61 -45.85 13.79 -3.25
C PRO A 61 -46.45 12.88 -4.34
N PRO A 62 -45.70 11.91 -4.91
CA PRO A 62 -46.38 10.70 -5.39
C PRO A 62 -47.20 10.16 -4.21
N ALA A 63 -48.51 10.05 -4.41
CA ALA A 63 -49.51 9.85 -3.36
C ALA A 63 -49.05 8.87 -2.25
N GLY A 64 -48.89 9.38 -1.02
CA GLY A 64 -48.64 8.57 0.19
C GLY A 64 -47.37 8.85 1.02
N ALA A 65 -46.58 9.89 0.74
CA ALA A 65 -45.24 10.06 1.31
C ALA A 65 -45.09 10.97 2.55
N LEU A 66 -46.17 11.25 3.28
CA LEU A 66 -46.07 12.02 4.54
C LEU A 66 -45.85 11.09 5.73
N VAL A 67 -44.82 11.41 6.51
CA VAL A 67 -44.41 10.66 7.69
C VAL A 67 -44.70 11.49 8.94
N PHE A 68 -45.27 10.84 9.96
CA PHE A 68 -45.65 11.44 11.24
C PHE A 68 -44.84 10.81 12.37
N ASP A 69 -44.22 11.66 13.21
CA ASP A 69 -43.49 11.23 14.41
C ASP A 69 -44.10 11.89 15.65
N ILE A 70 -44.25 11.11 16.73
CA ILE A 70 -44.54 11.64 18.07
C ILE A 70 -43.20 12.08 18.69
N LEU A 71 -43.10 13.34 19.08
CA LEU A 71 -41.88 13.92 19.65
C LEU A 71 -41.87 13.88 21.18
N GLU A 72 -43.04 14.03 21.80
CA GLU A 72 -43.20 14.13 23.25
C GLU A 72 -44.62 13.73 23.66
N GLY A 73 -44.77 13.13 24.85
CA GLY A 73 -46.06 12.72 25.44
C GLY A 73 -45.88 11.73 26.59
N ASP A 74 -46.87 11.63 27.49
CA ASP A 74 -46.89 10.66 28.60
C ASP A 74 -47.57 9.33 28.19
N PRO A 75 -46.81 8.23 28.03
CA PRO A 75 -47.37 6.95 27.60
C PRO A 75 -48.05 6.17 28.73
N GLU A 76 -47.92 6.57 30.00
CA GLU A 76 -48.39 5.79 31.15
C GLU A 76 -49.65 6.34 31.83
N GLY A 77 -50.22 7.43 31.32
CA GLY A 77 -51.57 7.86 31.68
C GLY A 77 -51.63 8.62 33.01
N ALA A 78 -51.27 9.89 32.95
CA ALA A 78 -51.95 10.92 33.72
C ALA A 78 -52.67 11.90 32.76
N SER A 79 -53.84 12.36 33.17
CA SER A 79 -54.73 13.28 32.44
C SER A 79 -54.01 14.45 31.74
N GLU A 80 -54.54 14.84 30.56
CA GLU A 80 -54.03 15.90 29.66
C GLU A 80 -52.56 15.73 29.27
N ALA A 81 -52.28 14.76 28.39
CA ALA A 81 -51.00 14.66 27.71
C ALA A 81 -51.06 15.43 26.37
N GLU A 82 -50.35 16.55 26.30
CA GLU A 82 -50.11 17.22 25.01
C GLU A 82 -49.12 16.37 24.20
N VAL A 83 -49.62 15.77 23.12
CA VAL A 83 -48.79 14.96 22.22
C VAL A 83 -48.34 15.83 21.06
N SER A 84 -47.06 16.20 21.07
CA SER A 84 -46.46 16.97 19.98
C SER A 84 -46.13 16.06 18.80
N VAL A 85 -46.75 16.28 17.66
CA VAL A 85 -46.51 15.52 16.42
C VAL A 85 -46.02 16.46 15.33
N ARG A 86 -45.03 16.02 14.53
CA ARG A 86 -44.59 16.72 13.32
C ARG A 86 -44.93 15.91 12.07
N ALA A 87 -45.34 16.62 11.01
CA ALA A 87 -45.39 16.11 9.64
C ALA A 87 -44.29 16.80 8.84
N TRP A 88 -43.61 16.09 7.95
CA TRP A 88 -42.52 16.68 7.15
C TRP A 88 -42.42 16.03 5.75
N GLY A 89 -42.12 16.86 4.75
CA GLY A 89 -41.91 16.47 3.35
C GLY A 89 -40.50 15.92 3.24
N GLY A 90 -40.36 14.67 2.77
CA GLY A 90 -39.08 13.99 2.75
C GLY A 90 -38.05 14.70 1.87
N GLY A 91 -37.01 15.31 2.45
CA GLY A 91 -36.02 16.03 1.62
C GLY A 91 -34.67 16.46 2.22
N ALA A 92 -34.33 16.11 3.46
CA ALA A 92 -33.00 16.43 3.99
C ALA A 92 -32.15 15.15 4.08
N THR A 93 -31.17 15.01 3.19
CA THR A 93 -30.15 13.95 3.26
C THR A 93 -29.05 14.33 4.26
N PRO A 94 -28.38 13.34 4.87
CA PRO A 94 -27.14 13.59 5.59
C PRO A 94 -26.11 14.32 4.72
N ARG A 95 -25.25 15.16 5.32
CA ARG A 95 -24.23 15.91 4.58
C ARG A 95 -22.83 15.61 5.09
N TRP A 96 -21.92 15.31 4.19
CA TRP A 96 -20.51 15.16 4.54
C TRP A 96 -19.81 16.52 4.46
N PRO A 97 -19.05 16.94 5.50
CA PRO A 97 -18.28 18.19 5.47
C PRO A 97 -17.22 18.25 4.35
N ARG A 98 -16.83 17.09 3.82
CA ARG A 98 -15.84 16.94 2.75
C ARG A 98 -16.37 16.00 1.69
N ALA A 99 -15.96 16.24 0.44
CA ALA A 99 -16.28 15.35 -0.68
C ALA A 99 -15.52 14.02 -0.63
N HIS A 100 -14.34 14.00 0.02
CA HIS A 100 -13.56 12.80 0.28
C HIS A 100 -12.69 12.99 1.53
N TYR A 101 -12.25 11.87 2.11
CA TYR A 101 -11.31 11.82 3.23
C TYR A 101 -10.07 11.03 2.83
N GLU A 102 -8.93 11.42 3.36
CA GLU A 102 -7.66 10.74 3.16
C GLU A 102 -7.08 10.40 4.52
N LEU A 103 -6.76 9.12 4.71
CA LEU A 103 -6.22 8.55 5.93
C LEU A 103 -4.86 7.95 5.62
N GLU A 104 -3.95 7.98 6.58
CA GLU A 104 -2.67 7.31 6.51
C GLU A 104 -2.65 6.17 7.53
N ALA A 105 -2.20 5.00 7.09
CA ALA A 105 -2.04 3.82 7.92
C ALA A 105 -0.64 3.25 7.69
N ARG A 106 0.17 3.14 8.75
CA ARG A 106 1.42 2.39 8.65
C ARG A 106 1.11 0.90 8.58
N GLU A 107 1.84 0.14 7.79
CA GLU A 107 1.60 -1.29 7.69
C GLU A 107 1.91 -2.05 8.99
N ASP A 108 2.88 -1.54 9.77
CA ASP A 108 3.19 -2.01 11.11
C ASP A 108 2.16 -1.62 12.19
N ALA A 109 1.09 -0.91 11.81
CA ALA A 109 0.04 -0.52 12.73
C ALA A 109 -0.74 -1.76 13.20
N ALA A 110 -0.82 -1.94 14.52
CA ALA A 110 -1.58 -3.03 15.10
C ALA A 110 -3.04 -3.01 14.63
N PRO A 111 -3.60 -4.16 14.22
CA PRO A 111 -5.02 -4.29 13.90
C PRO A 111 -5.89 -3.81 15.07
N GLY A 112 -7.03 -3.21 14.76
CA GLY A 112 -7.94 -2.64 15.76
C GLY A 112 -7.61 -1.20 16.15
N ARG A 113 -6.50 -0.62 15.68
CA ARG A 113 -6.15 0.78 15.94
C ARG A 113 -6.86 1.71 14.96
N ALA A 114 -7.64 2.64 15.51
CA ALA A 114 -8.29 3.70 14.75
C ALA A 114 -7.30 4.54 13.90
N LEU A 115 -7.63 4.66 12.62
CA LEU A 115 -7.06 5.62 11.69
C LEU A 115 -7.75 6.97 11.91
N THR A 116 -6.96 8.01 12.13
CA THR A 116 -7.44 9.40 12.23
C THR A 116 -7.24 10.10 10.89
N PRO A 117 -8.10 11.05 10.45
CA PRO A 117 -9.19 11.76 11.16
C PRO A 117 -10.53 11.03 11.33
N THR A 118 -11.32 11.54 12.29
CA THR A 118 -12.72 11.21 12.56
C THR A 118 -13.62 11.53 11.36
N LEU A 119 -14.38 10.54 10.89
CA LEU A 119 -15.43 10.72 9.88
C LEU A 119 -16.69 11.22 10.59
N GLN A 120 -17.41 12.20 10.08
CA GLN A 120 -18.70 12.58 10.67
C GLN A 120 -19.58 13.26 9.62
N ALA A 121 -20.79 12.74 9.41
CA ALA A 121 -21.81 13.39 8.61
C ALA A 121 -22.69 14.28 9.50
N GLU A 122 -23.12 15.41 8.96
CA GLU A 122 -24.12 16.29 9.55
C GLU A 122 -25.52 15.67 9.34
N PRO A 123 -26.24 15.33 10.43
CA PRO A 123 -27.56 14.76 10.31
C PRO A 123 -28.60 15.80 9.91
N PRO A 124 -29.60 15.41 9.11
CA PRO A 124 -30.75 16.27 8.89
C PRO A 124 -31.51 16.46 10.21
N LEU A 125 -31.73 17.71 10.61
CA LEU A 125 -32.52 18.07 11.79
C LEU A 125 -31.99 17.47 13.11
N GLY A 126 -30.68 17.19 13.23
CA GLY A 126 -30.07 16.65 14.44
C GLY A 126 -30.42 15.19 14.75
N ARG A 127 -30.93 14.44 13.78
CA ARG A 127 -31.38 13.04 13.93
C ARG A 127 -30.22 12.05 13.99
N ALA A 128 -30.48 10.86 14.54
CA ALA A 128 -29.46 9.80 14.56
C ALA A 128 -29.21 9.23 13.15
N LEU A 129 -27.94 8.99 12.83
CA LEU A 129 -27.52 8.38 11.57
C LEU A 129 -27.04 6.94 11.79
N ILE A 130 -27.32 6.08 10.82
CA ILE A 130 -26.68 4.79 10.68
C ILE A 130 -25.57 4.93 9.67
N TYR A 131 -24.38 4.50 10.05
CA TYR A 131 -23.25 4.47 9.13
C TYR A 131 -22.91 3.05 8.71
N THR A 132 -22.58 2.87 7.42
CA THR A 132 -22.21 1.57 6.87
C THR A 132 -21.05 1.69 5.90
N LEU A 133 -20.12 0.74 5.96
CA LEU A 133 -19.15 0.51 4.89
C LEU A 133 -19.88 -0.27 3.79
N HIS A 134 -20.10 0.36 2.63
CA HIS A 134 -20.85 -0.23 1.52
C HIS A 134 -19.97 -0.61 0.32
N GLU A 135 -18.73 -0.13 0.28
CA GLU A 135 -17.75 -0.40 -0.78
C GLU A 135 -16.34 -0.47 -0.20
N GLY A 136 -15.49 -1.31 -0.78
CA GLY A 136 -14.14 -1.60 -0.31
C GLY A 136 -14.01 -2.96 0.41
N PRO A 137 -12.80 -3.36 0.82
CA PRO A 137 -12.55 -4.67 1.41
C PRO A 137 -13.01 -4.70 2.88
N ALA A 138 -14.25 -5.17 3.10
CA ALA A 138 -14.86 -5.25 4.43
C ALA A 138 -14.17 -6.28 5.36
N GLU A 139 -13.38 -7.17 4.79
CA GLU A 139 -12.51 -8.11 5.52
C GLU A 139 -11.28 -7.42 6.11
N LEU A 140 -10.81 -6.33 5.48
CA LEU A 140 -9.63 -5.58 5.91
C LEU A 140 -9.99 -4.36 6.76
N PHE A 141 -11.13 -3.70 6.50
CA PHE A 141 -11.53 -2.51 7.24
C PHE A 141 -12.91 -2.65 7.87
N GLU A 142 -13.04 -2.03 9.03
CA GLU A 142 -14.31 -1.72 9.65
C GLU A 142 -14.35 -0.24 10.02
N VAL A 143 -15.54 0.29 10.28
CA VAL A 143 -15.68 1.67 10.75
C VAL A 143 -16.26 1.59 12.16
N HIS A 144 -15.58 2.22 13.10
CA HIS A 144 -16.01 2.35 14.48
C HIS A 144 -16.72 3.68 14.66
N PHE A 145 -17.80 3.64 15.42
CA PHE A 145 -18.66 4.79 15.67
C PHE A 145 -18.86 4.91 17.18
N GLU A 146 -18.79 6.13 17.71
CA GLU A 146 -19.21 6.37 19.09
C GLU A 146 -20.73 6.24 19.14
N THR A 147 -21.18 5.13 19.73
CA THR A 147 -22.60 4.86 19.94
C THR A 147 -23.04 5.34 21.32
N ASP A 148 -24.30 5.73 21.43
CA ASP A 148 -25.02 5.86 22.70
C ASP A 148 -25.27 4.50 23.40
N ARG A 149 -24.94 3.38 22.75
CA ARG A 149 -25.14 2.00 23.22
C ARG A 149 -23.92 1.39 23.91
N SER A 150 -24.16 0.42 24.79
CA SER A 150 -23.09 -0.32 25.48
C SER A 150 -22.38 -1.33 24.57
N ALA A 151 -21.10 -1.63 24.85
CA ALA A 151 -20.27 -2.53 24.05
C ALA A 151 -20.82 -3.96 23.89
N GLU A 152 -21.67 -4.45 24.82
CA GLU A 152 -22.34 -5.76 24.69
C GLU A 152 -23.44 -5.77 23.64
N GLN A 153 -24.20 -4.67 23.54
CA GLN A 153 -25.27 -4.52 22.56
C GLN A 153 -24.71 -4.44 21.14
N ILE A 154 -23.53 -3.83 20.97
CA ILE A 154 -22.78 -3.77 19.71
C ILE A 154 -22.34 -5.17 19.28
N ARG A 155 -21.72 -5.94 20.18
CA ARG A 155 -21.21 -7.30 19.89
C ARG A 155 -22.31 -8.27 19.44
N SER A 156 -23.51 -8.16 20.02
CA SER A 156 -24.66 -8.97 19.63
C SER A 156 -25.19 -8.65 18.22
N ALA A 157 -25.09 -7.39 17.77
CA ALA A 157 -25.50 -6.97 16.44
C ALA A 157 -24.53 -7.42 15.34
N VAL A 158 -23.21 -7.38 15.59
CA VAL A 158 -22.16 -7.83 14.65
C VAL A 158 -22.33 -9.30 14.27
N HIS A 159 -22.67 -10.15 15.24
CA HIS A 159 -22.70 -11.60 15.04
C HIS A 159 -23.87 -12.09 14.16
N LYS A 160 -24.88 -11.24 13.89
CA LYS A 160 -26.12 -11.69 13.22
C LYS A 160 -26.15 -11.51 11.71
N GLN A 161 -25.29 -10.69 11.09
CA GLN A 161 -25.51 -10.28 9.69
C GLN A 161 -24.27 -9.99 8.83
N ASN A 162 -23.04 -10.14 9.34
CA ASN A 162 -21.80 -9.80 8.61
C ASN A 162 -21.77 -8.34 8.06
N ARG A 163 -22.67 -7.48 8.54
CA ARG A 163 -22.78 -6.05 8.28
C ARG A 163 -23.08 -5.38 9.60
N VAL A 164 -22.20 -4.48 10.02
CA VAL A 164 -22.40 -3.72 11.25
C VAL A 164 -23.39 -2.59 10.96
N VAL A 165 -24.51 -2.58 11.67
CA VAL A 165 -25.51 -1.50 11.62
C VAL A 165 -25.46 -0.80 12.98
N LEU A 166 -24.85 0.38 13.04
CA LEU A 166 -24.73 1.15 14.28
C LEU A 166 -25.58 2.41 14.14
N CYS A 167 -26.56 2.59 15.04
CA CYS A 167 -27.12 3.91 15.28
C CYS A 167 -26.05 4.70 16.04
N ALA A 168 -25.43 5.69 15.41
CA ALA A 168 -24.37 6.46 16.02
C ALA A 168 -24.71 7.95 15.99
N VAL A 169 -24.35 8.63 17.08
CA VAL A 169 -24.45 10.08 17.18
C VAL A 169 -23.21 10.73 16.55
N PHE A 170 -22.06 10.04 16.58
CA PHE A 170 -20.80 10.45 15.96
C PHE A 170 -20.06 9.24 15.37
N ALA A 171 -19.52 9.38 14.17
CA ALA A 171 -18.61 8.40 13.58
C ALA A 171 -17.20 8.66 14.09
N GLY A 172 -16.47 7.61 14.50
CA GLY A 172 -15.26 7.75 15.32
C GLY A 172 -13.97 7.59 14.52
N ALA A 173 -13.85 6.50 13.77
CA ALA A 173 -12.66 6.17 12.99
C ALA A 173 -12.85 4.99 12.03
N VAL A 174 -12.04 4.94 10.96
CA VAL A 174 -11.82 3.70 10.19
C VAL A 174 -10.79 2.85 10.94
N VAL A 175 -10.97 1.54 10.98
CA VAL A 175 -10.13 0.61 11.75
C VAL A 175 -9.72 -0.56 10.86
N PRO A 176 -8.42 -0.90 10.76
CA PRO A 176 -7.97 -2.11 10.08
C PRO A 176 -8.25 -3.34 10.95
N ARG A 177 -8.78 -4.41 10.35
CA ARG A 177 -9.11 -5.70 11.00
C ARG A 177 -7.94 -6.69 10.95
N ALA A 178 -7.04 -6.49 9.99
CA ALA A 178 -5.85 -7.31 9.78
C ALA A 178 -4.65 -6.39 9.57
N ALA A 179 -3.44 -6.99 9.56
CA ALA A 179 -2.25 -6.26 9.16
C ALA A 179 -2.42 -5.76 7.73
N LEU A 180 -2.00 -4.52 7.49
CA LEU A 180 -1.87 -3.98 6.15
C LEU A 180 -0.50 -4.40 5.62
N ASP A 181 -0.35 -4.38 4.30
CA ASP A 181 0.85 -4.85 3.59
C ASP A 181 1.03 -3.89 2.40
N TYR A 182 2.06 -3.07 2.46
CA TYR A 182 2.34 -2.02 1.48
C TYR A 182 2.68 -2.63 0.11
N GLU A 183 3.42 -3.74 0.09
CA GLU A 183 3.82 -4.49 -1.10
C GLU A 183 2.59 -5.08 -1.81
N ALA A 184 1.61 -5.55 -1.04
CA ALA A 184 0.35 -6.08 -1.57
C ALA A 184 -0.58 -4.98 -2.10
N ALA A 185 -0.80 -3.92 -1.33
CA ALA A 185 -1.69 -2.83 -1.72
C ALA A 185 -1.36 -1.50 -1.02
N ARG A 186 -0.97 -0.51 -1.83
CA ARG A 186 -0.57 0.83 -1.34
C ARG A 186 -1.74 1.76 -1.03
N GLU A 187 -2.90 1.49 -1.63
CA GLU A 187 -4.11 2.27 -1.39
C GLU A 187 -5.35 1.40 -1.32
N HIS A 188 -6.27 1.78 -0.43
CA HIS A 188 -7.60 1.20 -0.34
C HIS A 188 -8.67 2.29 -0.44
N ARG A 189 -9.66 2.06 -1.30
CA ARG A 189 -10.81 2.96 -1.44
C ARG A 189 -12.01 2.36 -0.73
N LEU A 190 -12.57 3.13 0.19
CA LEU A 190 -13.71 2.76 1.01
C LEU A 190 -14.89 3.68 0.70
N GLY A 191 -16.08 3.12 0.52
CA GLY A 191 -17.33 3.86 0.42
C GLY A 191 -18.09 3.81 1.74
N VAL A 192 -18.24 4.95 2.41
CA VAL A 192 -18.96 5.07 3.68
C VAL A 192 -20.28 5.79 3.44
N ARG A 193 -21.38 5.15 3.85
CA ARG A 193 -22.74 5.68 3.75
C ARG A 193 -23.24 6.11 5.10
N ALA A 194 -23.78 7.31 5.19
CA ALA A 194 -24.59 7.77 6.31
C ALA A 194 -26.07 7.74 5.91
N THR A 195 -26.91 7.09 6.71
CA THR A 195 -28.34 6.91 6.45
C THR A 195 -29.14 7.46 7.63
N ASP A 196 -30.06 8.38 7.37
CA ASP A 196 -30.99 8.88 8.37
C ASP A 196 -31.95 7.78 8.83
N THR A 197 -32.03 7.59 10.14
CA THR A 197 -32.79 6.49 10.76
C THR A 197 -34.30 6.63 10.58
N VAL A 198 -34.80 7.85 10.41
CA VAL A 198 -36.23 8.16 10.31
C VAL A 198 -36.69 8.10 8.86
N SER A 199 -35.96 8.74 7.95
CA SER A 199 -36.38 8.88 6.55
C SER A 199 -35.80 7.84 5.59
N GLY A 200 -34.72 7.17 5.98
CA GLY A 200 -33.93 6.33 5.07
C GLY A 200 -33.14 7.11 4.03
N ALA A 201 -33.19 8.45 4.03
CA ALA A 201 -32.36 9.29 3.18
C ALA A 201 -30.88 9.06 3.52
N PHE A 202 -30.02 9.00 2.50
CA PHE A 202 -28.62 8.66 2.70
C PHE A 202 -27.68 9.57 1.91
N ALA A 203 -26.42 9.60 2.32
CA ALA A 203 -25.33 10.22 1.58
C ALA A 203 -24.05 9.39 1.71
N ASP A 204 -23.32 9.29 0.60
CA ASP A 204 -22.08 8.53 0.50
C ASP A 204 -20.86 9.45 0.51
N VAL A 205 -19.74 8.93 1.02
CA VAL A 205 -18.43 9.57 0.93
C VAL A 205 -17.35 8.54 0.66
N THR A 206 -16.35 8.95 -0.13
CA THR A 206 -15.17 8.14 -0.39
C THR A 206 -14.08 8.45 0.64
N VAL A 207 -13.50 7.39 1.21
CA VAL A 207 -12.34 7.45 2.10
C VAL A 207 -11.20 6.69 1.44
N LEU A 208 -10.10 7.39 1.17
CA LEU A 208 -8.86 6.82 0.64
C LEU A 208 -7.91 6.54 1.81
N VAL A 209 -7.55 5.28 2.01
CA VAL A 209 -6.52 4.89 2.96
C VAL A 209 -5.22 4.69 2.20
N ARG A 210 -4.20 5.50 2.50
CA ARG A 210 -2.83 5.28 2.02
C ARG A 210 -2.07 4.44 3.03
N VAL A 211 -1.50 3.35 2.54
CA VAL A 211 -0.57 2.55 3.34
C VAL A 211 0.80 3.23 3.29
N LEU A 212 1.37 3.50 4.45
CA LEU A 212 2.73 4.02 4.59
C LEU A 212 3.68 2.83 4.79
N ASP A 213 4.62 2.74 3.87
CA ASP A 213 5.76 1.81 3.86
C ASP A 213 6.60 1.96 5.15
N VAL A 214 6.94 0.83 5.75
CA VAL A 214 7.85 0.67 6.87
C VAL A 214 8.90 -0.35 6.45
N ASN A 215 10.18 0.00 6.63
CA ASN A 215 11.30 -0.88 6.27
C ASN A 215 11.25 -2.23 7.01
N ASP A 216 10.66 -3.24 6.38
CA ASP A 216 10.44 -4.57 6.94
C ASP A 216 10.94 -5.70 6.02
N CYS A 217 11.31 -5.37 4.77
CA CYS A 217 12.09 -6.25 3.92
C CYS A 217 13.58 -5.97 4.11
N ALA A 218 14.34 -7.05 4.35
CA ALA A 218 15.79 -6.95 4.26
C ALA A 218 16.24 -7.18 2.81
N PRO A 219 17.34 -6.55 2.35
CA PRO A 219 17.92 -6.83 1.04
C PRO A 219 18.24 -8.32 0.91
N ARG A 220 18.15 -8.87 -0.30
CA ARG A 220 18.42 -10.29 -0.58
C ARG A 220 19.40 -10.47 -1.72
N PHE A 221 20.54 -11.10 -1.45
CA PHE A 221 21.49 -11.49 -2.50
C PHE A 221 20.91 -12.59 -3.40
N GLU A 222 21.37 -12.65 -4.65
CA GLU A 222 21.01 -13.75 -5.56
C GLU A 222 21.53 -15.12 -5.09
N ARG A 223 22.60 -15.13 -4.27
CA ARG A 223 23.29 -16.33 -3.79
C ARG A 223 23.77 -16.13 -2.36
N ASP A 224 23.74 -17.21 -1.58
CA ASP A 224 24.29 -17.23 -0.22
C ASP A 224 25.83 -17.24 -0.19
N GLU A 225 26.46 -17.70 -1.28
CA GLU A 225 27.91 -17.67 -1.46
C GLU A 225 28.37 -17.32 -2.87
N TYR A 226 29.50 -16.61 -2.94
CA TYR A 226 30.22 -16.24 -4.15
C TYR A 226 31.64 -16.78 -4.07
N ARG A 227 32.13 -17.33 -5.18
CA ARG A 227 33.50 -17.87 -5.28
C ARG A 227 34.17 -17.29 -6.50
N VAL A 228 35.35 -16.70 -6.32
CA VAL A 228 36.14 -16.12 -7.42
C VAL A 228 37.61 -16.46 -7.25
N SER A 229 38.35 -16.52 -8.35
CA SER A 229 39.80 -16.66 -8.31
C SER A 229 40.46 -15.50 -9.02
N VAL A 230 41.52 -14.96 -8.41
CA VAL A 230 42.29 -13.82 -8.92
C VAL A 230 43.76 -14.22 -9.03
N ARG A 231 44.48 -13.64 -9.99
CA ARG A 231 45.93 -13.82 -10.06
C ARG A 231 46.61 -12.92 -9.05
N GLU A 232 47.69 -13.40 -8.44
CA GLU A 232 48.52 -12.61 -7.54
C GLU A 232 49.05 -11.32 -8.18
N ALA A 233 49.39 -11.38 -9.48
CA ALA A 233 49.83 -10.22 -10.26
C ALA A 233 48.69 -9.28 -10.72
N ALA A 234 47.46 -9.44 -10.21
CA ALA A 234 46.35 -8.57 -10.57
C ALA A 234 46.62 -7.13 -10.08
N PRO A 235 46.45 -6.12 -10.94
CA PRO A 235 46.65 -4.74 -10.52
C PRO A 235 45.58 -4.30 -9.53
N VAL A 236 45.93 -3.35 -8.66
CA VAL A 236 44.94 -2.64 -7.83
C VAL A 236 43.91 -1.98 -8.75
N GLY A 237 42.63 -2.12 -8.41
CA GLY A 237 41.48 -1.72 -9.22
C GLY A 237 40.96 -2.82 -10.16
N ALA A 238 41.60 -4.00 -10.23
CA ALA A 238 41.08 -5.10 -11.03
C ALA A 238 39.72 -5.56 -10.51
N SER A 239 38.72 -5.60 -11.40
CA SER A 239 37.38 -6.10 -11.12
C SER A 239 37.37 -7.63 -10.99
N LEU A 240 36.71 -8.13 -9.95
CA LEU A 240 36.60 -9.56 -9.67
C LEU A 240 35.23 -10.11 -10.05
N LEU A 241 34.18 -9.47 -9.51
CA LEU A 241 32.78 -9.76 -9.78
C LEU A 241 31.92 -8.58 -9.38
N THR A 242 30.68 -8.56 -9.85
CA THR A 242 29.64 -7.65 -9.39
C THR A 242 28.59 -8.46 -8.65
N VAL A 243 28.30 -8.08 -7.41
CA VAL A 243 27.19 -8.64 -6.64
C VAL A 243 25.96 -7.77 -6.76
N GLN A 244 24.81 -8.40 -6.61
CA GLN A 244 23.53 -7.72 -6.58
C GLN A 244 22.69 -8.30 -5.44
N ALA A 245 22.09 -7.41 -4.67
CA ALA A 245 21.00 -7.71 -3.76
C ALA A 245 19.78 -6.87 -4.17
N ALA A 246 18.60 -7.47 -4.04
CA ALA A 246 17.32 -6.83 -4.29
C ALA A 246 16.57 -6.63 -2.98
N ASP A 247 15.97 -5.47 -2.83
CA ASP A 247 15.05 -5.16 -1.76
C ASP A 247 13.70 -4.80 -2.38
N ASP A 248 12.61 -5.29 -1.78
CA ASP A 248 11.26 -5.09 -2.31
C ASP A 248 10.63 -3.78 -1.82
N ASP A 249 11.20 -3.16 -0.78
CA ASP A 249 10.75 -1.90 -0.21
C ASP A 249 11.00 -0.72 -1.16
N GLN A 250 10.33 0.41 -0.94
CA GLN A 250 10.43 1.58 -1.83
C GLN A 250 11.32 2.71 -1.32
N GLY A 251 11.88 3.46 -2.27
CA GLY A 251 12.66 4.65 -1.96
C GLY A 251 13.92 4.31 -1.17
N ASP A 252 14.14 4.99 -0.05
CA ASP A 252 15.31 4.74 0.80
C ASP A 252 15.25 3.38 1.52
N ASN A 253 14.05 2.86 1.81
CA ASN A 253 13.86 1.52 2.38
C ASN A 253 14.34 0.43 1.41
N GLY A 254 14.27 0.67 0.10
CA GLY A 254 14.83 -0.24 -0.92
C GLY A 254 16.24 0.10 -1.41
N ASN A 255 16.89 1.14 -0.86
CA ASN A 255 18.15 1.66 -1.39
C ASN A 255 19.36 0.90 -0.82
N VAL A 256 19.77 -0.14 -1.51
CA VAL A 256 20.81 -1.07 -1.06
C VAL A 256 22.22 -0.50 -1.18
N THR A 257 23.00 -0.64 -0.10
CA THR A 257 24.44 -0.40 -0.07
C THR A 257 25.23 -1.64 0.31
N TYR A 258 26.42 -1.78 -0.26
CA TYR A 258 27.30 -2.95 -0.07
C TYR A 258 28.51 -2.61 0.80
N SER A 259 28.88 -3.54 1.68
CA SER A 259 30.13 -3.49 2.43
C SER A 259 30.78 -4.87 2.56
N LEU A 260 32.08 -4.87 2.86
CA LEU A 260 32.91 -6.06 2.94
C LEU A 260 33.65 -6.09 4.27
N SER A 261 33.60 -7.23 4.95
CA SER A 261 34.32 -7.47 6.20
C SER A 261 35.00 -8.83 6.20
N ALA A 262 35.99 -9.04 7.07
CA ALA A 262 36.58 -10.37 7.23
C ALA A 262 35.58 -11.32 7.89
N TRP A 263 35.51 -12.57 7.42
CA TRP A 263 34.70 -13.56 8.11
C TRP A 263 35.25 -13.80 9.53
N GLY A 264 34.39 -13.72 10.54
CA GLY A 264 34.77 -13.91 11.94
C GLY A 264 35.27 -12.67 12.68
N SER A 265 35.48 -11.52 12.00
CA SER A 265 35.48 -10.22 12.67
C SER A 265 34.03 -9.77 12.82
N GLY A 266 33.50 -9.73 14.04
CA GLY A 266 32.08 -9.43 14.28
C GLY A 266 31.58 -8.21 13.51
N ALA A 267 30.35 -8.32 12.98
CA ALA A 267 29.68 -7.41 12.04
C ALA A 267 29.43 -5.96 12.54
N ALA A 268 30.15 -5.48 13.56
CA ALA A 268 29.95 -4.18 14.19
C ALA A 268 31.20 -3.29 14.22
N THR A 269 32.24 -3.59 13.42
CA THR A 269 33.40 -2.69 13.29
C THR A 269 33.46 -2.05 11.91
N VAL A 270 32.66 -1.00 11.75
CA VAL A 270 32.95 0.06 10.78
C VAL A 270 34.28 0.68 11.20
N GLY A 271 35.36 0.23 10.56
CA GLY A 271 36.71 0.75 10.77
C GLY A 271 37.55 -0.09 11.74
N ALA A 272 38.68 -0.57 11.23
CA ALA A 272 39.83 -1.14 11.93
C ALA A 272 39.81 -2.64 12.30
N VAL A 273 40.04 -3.47 11.29
CA VAL A 273 41.08 -4.52 11.29
C VAL A 273 41.79 -4.40 9.94
N GLY A 274 43.12 -4.56 9.89
CA GLY A 274 44.00 -4.21 8.76
C GLY A 274 43.36 -4.31 7.37
N ALA A 275 43.49 -3.22 6.58
CA ALA A 275 42.80 -3.04 5.31
C ALA A 275 42.77 -4.33 4.48
N LEU A 276 41.57 -4.86 4.25
CA LEU A 276 41.38 -5.99 3.34
C LEU A 276 41.99 -5.63 1.98
N PRO A 277 42.69 -6.54 1.30
CA PRO A 277 43.23 -6.28 -0.04
C PRO A 277 42.14 -6.25 -1.12
N PHE A 278 40.86 -6.17 -0.72
CA PHE A 278 39.68 -6.12 -1.57
C PHE A 278 38.73 -5.03 -1.05
N ALA A 279 38.01 -4.42 -1.98
CA ALA A 279 36.96 -3.44 -1.69
C ALA A 279 35.72 -3.77 -2.50
N VAL A 280 34.55 -3.30 -2.04
CA VAL A 280 33.29 -3.35 -2.79
C VAL A 280 32.79 -1.93 -3.01
N GLY A 281 32.34 -1.62 -4.22
CA GLY A 281 31.68 -0.37 -4.52
C GLY A 281 30.33 -0.31 -3.80
N ALA A 282 30.15 0.71 -2.95
CA ALA A 282 28.99 0.80 -2.05
C ALA A 282 27.64 0.78 -2.78
N HIS A 283 27.55 1.22 -4.03
CA HIS A 283 26.30 1.25 -4.81
C HIS A 283 26.37 0.41 -6.09
N SER A 284 27.57 0.12 -6.58
CA SER A 284 27.74 -0.70 -7.79
C SER A 284 27.76 -2.19 -7.50
N GLY A 285 28.04 -2.59 -6.26
CA GLY A 285 28.29 -3.99 -5.90
C GLY A 285 29.56 -4.57 -6.55
N GLU A 286 30.40 -3.75 -7.19
CA GLU A 286 31.61 -4.21 -7.85
C GLU A 286 32.71 -4.49 -6.82
N VAL A 287 33.14 -5.74 -6.75
CA VAL A 287 34.24 -6.18 -5.90
C VAL A 287 35.55 -6.05 -6.68
N THR A 288 36.51 -5.32 -6.12
CA THR A 288 37.79 -5.00 -6.76
C THR A 288 38.97 -5.31 -5.85
N VAL A 289 40.15 -5.47 -6.46
CA VAL A 289 41.44 -5.56 -5.75
C VAL A 289 41.80 -4.17 -5.21
N ALA A 290 41.95 -4.02 -3.89
CA ALA A 290 42.27 -2.76 -3.23
C ALA A 290 43.74 -2.64 -2.78
N GLY A 291 44.46 -3.75 -2.71
CA GLY A 291 45.86 -3.81 -2.31
C GLY A 291 46.63 -4.88 -3.07
N ALA A 292 47.95 -4.90 -2.90
CA ALA A 292 48.79 -5.94 -3.47
C ALA A 292 48.39 -7.31 -2.91
N LEU A 293 48.33 -8.31 -3.78
CA LEU A 293 48.04 -9.70 -3.42
C LEU A 293 49.35 -10.45 -3.29
N ASP A 294 49.48 -11.24 -2.23
CA ASP A 294 50.60 -12.13 -2.00
C ASP A 294 50.03 -13.50 -1.60
N ARG A 295 50.22 -14.47 -2.50
CA ARG A 295 49.66 -15.81 -2.32
C ARG A 295 50.36 -16.57 -1.21
N GLU A 296 51.67 -16.36 -1.06
CA GLU A 296 52.46 -16.97 0.01
C GLU A 296 52.06 -16.44 1.39
N GLN A 297 51.64 -15.17 1.47
CA GLN A 297 51.08 -14.57 2.67
C GLN A 297 49.65 -15.07 2.97
N CYS A 298 48.77 -15.04 1.98
CA CYS A 298 47.39 -15.51 2.11
C CYS A 298 46.86 -16.00 0.76
N ALA A 299 46.61 -17.29 0.62
CA ALA A 299 46.13 -17.87 -0.64
C ALA A 299 44.61 -17.86 -0.78
N GLU A 300 43.88 -17.78 0.33
CA GLU A 300 42.43 -17.87 0.39
C GLU A 300 41.87 -16.84 1.37
N HIS A 301 40.94 -16.02 0.88
CA HIS A 301 40.22 -15.06 1.69
C HIS A 301 38.76 -15.49 1.84
N HIS A 302 38.30 -15.54 3.08
CA HIS A 302 36.89 -15.71 3.42
C HIS A 302 36.37 -14.40 3.98
N LEU A 303 35.51 -13.74 3.20
CA LEU A 303 34.94 -12.44 3.49
C LEU A 303 33.44 -12.55 3.65
N LEU A 304 32.86 -11.59 4.35
CA LEU A 304 31.43 -11.42 4.51
C LEU A 304 30.99 -10.19 3.72
N LEU A 305 30.20 -10.42 2.68
CA LEU A 305 29.48 -9.38 1.96
C LEU A 305 28.24 -9.02 2.76
N THR A 306 28.02 -7.74 3.02
CA THR A 306 26.80 -7.24 3.66
C THR A 306 26.09 -6.32 2.68
N ALA A 307 24.81 -6.59 2.43
CA ALA A 307 23.90 -5.67 1.76
C ALA A 307 22.96 -5.10 2.81
N ALA A 308 22.88 -3.77 2.92
CA ALA A 308 22.03 -3.07 3.87
C ALA A 308 21.24 -1.99 3.15
N ASP A 309 19.96 -1.86 3.47
CA ASP A 309 19.13 -0.75 2.99
C ASP A 309 19.45 0.57 3.71
N ALA A 310 18.79 1.65 3.30
CA ALA A 310 18.85 2.95 3.96
C ALA A 310 17.61 3.26 4.81
N GLY A 311 16.79 2.24 5.11
CA GLY A 311 15.57 2.36 5.90
C GLY A 311 15.83 2.58 7.40
N GLN A 312 14.75 2.79 8.15
CA GLN A 312 14.81 3.01 9.60
C GLN A 312 13.81 2.11 10.35
N PRO A 313 14.27 1.09 11.11
CA PRO A 313 15.66 0.67 11.27
C PRO A 313 16.23 0.07 9.97
N ALA A 314 17.54 0.23 9.73
CA ALA A 314 18.16 -0.37 8.57
C ALA A 314 18.19 -1.90 8.71
N LEU A 315 17.71 -2.62 7.70
CA LEU A 315 17.80 -4.06 7.61
C LEU A 315 18.98 -4.46 6.72
N HIS A 316 19.47 -5.67 6.92
CA HIS A 316 20.61 -6.16 6.17
C HIS A 316 20.60 -7.67 6.03
N THR A 317 21.27 -8.14 4.98
CA THR A 317 21.61 -9.54 4.80
C THR A 317 23.10 -9.70 4.55
N THR A 318 23.57 -10.93 4.69
CA THR A 318 24.97 -11.25 4.46
C THR A 318 25.13 -12.47 3.55
N ALA A 319 26.17 -12.45 2.71
CA ALA A 319 26.58 -13.57 1.88
C ALA A 319 28.08 -13.83 2.02
N HIS A 320 28.49 -15.07 1.86
CA HIS A 320 29.90 -15.44 1.92
C HIS A 320 30.62 -15.15 0.61
N LEU A 321 31.83 -14.60 0.68
CA LEU A 321 32.70 -14.43 -0.47
C LEU A 321 34.02 -15.16 -0.24
N PHE A 322 34.30 -16.13 -1.09
CA PHE A 322 35.56 -16.87 -1.11
C PHE A 322 36.40 -16.42 -2.29
N ILE A 323 37.59 -15.89 -2.01
CA ILE A 323 38.54 -15.44 -3.03
C ILE A 323 39.79 -16.31 -2.95
N THR A 324 40.12 -17.01 -4.05
CA THR A 324 41.35 -17.80 -4.16
C THR A 324 42.39 -17.06 -5.00
N ILE A 325 43.56 -16.81 -4.41
CA ILE A 325 44.70 -16.21 -5.13
C ILE A 325 45.49 -17.32 -5.82
N ARG A 326 45.68 -17.17 -7.13
CA ARG A 326 46.44 -18.11 -7.96
C ARG A 326 47.80 -17.51 -8.31
N SER A 327 48.83 -18.34 -8.21
CA SER A 327 50.19 -17.99 -8.61
C SER A 327 50.29 -17.86 -10.14
N PHE A 328 51.31 -17.15 -10.59
CA PHE A 328 51.76 -17.20 -11.97
C PHE A 328 52.33 -18.60 -12.22
N LYS A 329 51.70 -19.41 -13.09
CA LYS A 329 52.42 -20.59 -13.63
C LYS A 329 53.57 -20.05 -14.45
N LYS A 330 54.76 -20.07 -13.87
CA LYS A 330 56.04 -19.75 -14.51
C LYS A 330 56.48 -20.87 -15.47
N GLU A 331 55.53 -21.52 -16.15
CA GLU A 331 55.78 -22.73 -16.93
C GLU A 331 56.20 -22.40 -18.37
N GLU A 332 55.91 -21.21 -18.91
CA GLU A 332 56.32 -20.86 -20.28
C GLU A 332 57.71 -20.22 -20.39
N HIS A 333 58.23 -19.60 -19.31
CA HIS A 333 59.50 -18.89 -19.39
C HIS A 333 60.73 -19.80 -19.20
N GLU A 334 60.61 -20.84 -18.35
CA GLU A 334 61.72 -21.78 -18.11
C GLU A 334 61.89 -22.76 -19.28
N GLU A 335 60.82 -23.13 -19.99
CA GLU A 335 60.93 -23.92 -21.24
C GLU A 335 61.61 -23.12 -22.37
N ILE A 336 61.29 -21.83 -22.52
CA ILE A 336 61.92 -20.98 -23.55
C ILE A 336 63.41 -20.73 -23.25
N GLU A 337 63.77 -20.50 -21.98
CA GLU A 337 65.19 -20.36 -21.60
C GLU A 337 65.99 -21.65 -21.83
N LEU A 338 65.43 -22.82 -21.52
CA LEU A 338 66.04 -24.12 -21.82
C LEU A 338 66.18 -24.35 -23.33
N TYR A 339 65.14 -24.04 -24.12
CA TYR A 339 65.20 -24.13 -25.58
C TYR A 339 66.25 -23.19 -26.20
N LEU A 340 66.37 -21.96 -25.70
CA LEU A 340 67.36 -20.99 -26.19
C LEU A 340 68.80 -21.40 -25.81
N LEU A 341 69.02 -21.94 -24.61
CA LEU A 341 70.33 -22.48 -24.22
C LEU A 341 70.71 -23.72 -25.05
N GLU A 342 69.76 -24.64 -25.28
CA GLU A 342 69.99 -25.83 -26.11
C GLU A 342 70.29 -25.44 -27.57
N PHE A 343 69.56 -24.46 -28.11
CA PHE A 343 69.79 -23.91 -29.45
C PHE A 343 71.17 -23.26 -29.57
N ALA A 344 71.57 -22.44 -28.59
CA ALA A 344 72.89 -21.81 -28.57
C ALA A 344 74.03 -22.85 -28.49
N ARG A 345 73.86 -23.91 -27.69
CA ARG A 345 74.83 -25.00 -27.56
C ARG A 345 75.00 -25.77 -28.88
N ASN A 346 73.90 -26.04 -29.58
CA ASN A 346 73.91 -26.72 -30.87
C ASN A 346 74.53 -25.85 -31.99
N LEU A 347 74.27 -24.54 -31.99
CA LEU A 347 74.86 -23.61 -32.95
C LEU A 347 76.39 -23.53 -32.77
N PHE A 348 76.86 -23.48 -31.52
CA PHE A 348 78.28 -23.49 -31.20
C PHE A 348 78.96 -24.79 -31.68
N TRP A 349 78.31 -25.94 -31.47
CA TRP A 349 78.82 -27.24 -31.90
C TRP A 349 78.94 -27.36 -33.43
N LEU A 350 77.95 -26.84 -34.17
CA LEU A 350 77.98 -26.77 -35.63
C LEU A 350 79.09 -25.85 -36.15
N GLN A 351 79.29 -24.69 -35.53
CA GLN A 351 80.35 -23.76 -35.90
C GLN A 351 81.75 -24.32 -35.58
N PHE A 352 81.88 -25.03 -34.45
CA PHE A 352 83.12 -25.70 -34.07
C PHE A 352 83.50 -26.81 -35.05
N ASN A 353 82.53 -27.67 -35.42
CA ASN A 353 82.78 -28.72 -36.41
C ASN A 353 83.04 -28.20 -37.81
N LYS A 354 82.36 -27.12 -38.22
CA LYS A 354 82.64 -26.48 -39.50
C LYS A 354 84.09 -26.00 -39.58
N LYS A 355 84.61 -25.38 -38.53
CA LYS A 355 86.04 -24.98 -38.45
C LYS A 355 87.01 -26.17 -38.49
N ILE A 356 86.64 -27.31 -37.91
CA ILE A 356 87.46 -28.52 -37.96
C ILE A 356 87.45 -29.11 -39.38
N ILE A 357 86.28 -29.20 -40.01
CA ILE A 357 86.12 -29.74 -41.38
C ILE A 357 86.85 -28.85 -42.40
N ASP A 358 86.70 -27.52 -42.31
CA ASP A 358 87.38 -26.58 -43.20
C ASP A 358 88.91 -26.69 -43.08
N LYS A 359 89.42 -26.98 -41.88
CA LYS A 359 90.86 -27.17 -41.61
C LYS A 359 91.40 -28.52 -42.09
N ILE A 360 90.54 -29.55 -42.18
CA ILE A 360 90.88 -30.86 -42.74
C ILE A 360 90.86 -30.81 -44.28
N GLN A 361 90.02 -29.98 -44.89
CA GLN A 361 89.93 -29.84 -46.34
C GLN A 361 90.95 -28.87 -46.95
N SER A 362 91.62 -28.04 -46.13
CA SER A 362 92.59 -27.04 -46.58
C SER A 362 94.07 -27.45 -46.38
N GLY A 363 94.36 -28.72 -46.08
CA GLY A 363 95.71 -29.28 -45.96
C GLY A 363 95.82 -30.55 -46.76
#